data_AF-A0A7W8FBB7-F1
#
_entry.id   AF-A0A7W8FBB7-F1
#
_cell.length_a   1.000
_cell.length_b   1.000
_cell.length_c   1.000
_cell.angle_alpha   90.00
_cell.angle_beta   90.00
_cell.angle_gamma   90.00
#
_symmetry.space_group_name_H-M   'P 1'
#
loop_
_entity.id
_entity.type
_entity.pdbx_description
1 polymer ?
#
loop_
_entity_poly.entity_id
_entity_poly.type
_entity_poly.pdbx_seq_one_letter_code
_entity_poly.pdbx_strand_id
1 'polypeptide(L)'
;MDDRLSRACVNLRVAPVKLLDALCSLSGRPAPPSGPHPARRVYGRVLHAATSLPMGALQPGDVSAATEVRVGLLNAHVPPLSDAVARCIQHTVDDLGPADLWTLARCTAMTRDDLAWGATASLARERLEQPDSLDDIAAQVIVDEIAERTPCRWGRHHSDTARAALYRTLADLADVLLEVSESSPTPLAWSTDDNVRRSSTVIGGVVHDVLVQNAENPPSSAQPVWHHPSPPAAHTAWQWRITNGPTGRASHGCGPFPSALAARHGAECAITALAAGKCRL
;
A
#
# COMPACT_ATOMS: atom_id res chain seq x y z
N MET A 1 -7.61 -22.60 -3.30
CA MET A 1 -7.33 -21.15 -3.24
C MET A 1 -7.09 -20.86 -1.79
N ASP A 2 -5.93 -20.29 -1.42
CA ASP A 2 -5.58 -20.02 -0.03
C ASP A 2 -6.71 -19.24 0.67
N ASP A 3 -7.05 -19.62 1.90
CA ASP A 3 -8.18 -19.05 2.66
C ASP A 3 -8.09 -17.52 2.77
N ARG A 4 -6.86 -17.00 2.88
CA ARG A 4 -6.58 -15.56 2.95
C ARG A 4 -6.95 -14.82 1.66
N LEU A 5 -6.61 -15.36 0.49
CA LEU A 5 -6.98 -14.77 -0.81
C LEU A 5 -8.49 -14.83 -1.03
N SER A 6 -9.12 -15.94 -0.62
CA SER A 6 -10.57 -16.10 -0.72
C SER A 6 -11.29 -15.04 0.10
N ARG A 7 -10.89 -14.85 1.37
CA ARG A 7 -11.44 -13.80 2.24
C ARG A 7 -11.21 -12.41 1.67
N ALA A 8 -10.02 -12.13 1.16
CA ALA A 8 -9.74 -10.82 0.56
C ALA A 8 -10.64 -10.53 -0.65
N CYS A 9 -10.90 -11.52 -1.50
CA CYS A 9 -11.85 -11.40 -2.61
C CYS A 9 -13.26 -11.07 -2.13
N VAL A 10 -13.72 -11.77 -1.08
CA VAL A 10 -15.05 -11.56 -0.48
C VAL A 10 -15.15 -10.16 0.12
N ASN A 11 -14.19 -9.77 0.94
CA ASN A 11 -14.18 -8.49 1.65
C ASN A 11 -14.09 -7.29 0.69
N LEU A 12 -13.33 -7.42 -0.40
CA LEU A 12 -13.26 -6.40 -1.45
C LEU A 12 -14.37 -6.51 -2.49
N ARG A 13 -15.16 -7.61 -2.50
CA ARG A 13 -16.16 -7.90 -3.53
C ARG A 13 -15.58 -7.81 -4.94
N VAL A 14 -14.44 -8.45 -5.14
CA VAL A 14 -13.75 -8.54 -6.44
C VAL A 14 -13.57 -9.98 -6.86
N ALA A 15 -13.57 -10.22 -8.17
CA ALA A 15 -13.22 -11.53 -8.72
C ALA A 15 -11.73 -11.84 -8.45
N PRO A 16 -11.33 -13.11 -8.24
CA PRO A 16 -9.95 -13.49 -7.95
C PRO A 16 -8.91 -12.93 -8.94
N VAL A 17 -9.26 -12.88 -10.24
CA VAL A 17 -8.39 -12.33 -11.29
C VAL A 17 -8.09 -10.83 -11.12
N LYS A 18 -8.97 -10.09 -10.45
CA LYS A 18 -8.84 -8.65 -10.17
C LYS A 18 -8.28 -8.35 -8.78
N LEU A 19 -7.99 -9.36 -7.97
CA LEU A 19 -7.56 -9.17 -6.58
C LEU A 19 -6.25 -8.37 -6.50
N LEU A 20 -5.25 -8.73 -7.32
CA LEU A 20 -3.98 -8.00 -7.34
C LEU A 20 -4.19 -6.51 -7.65
N ASP A 21 -4.97 -6.21 -8.69
CA ASP A 21 -5.23 -4.84 -9.11
C ASP A 21 -5.96 -4.05 -8.00
N ALA A 22 -6.86 -4.72 -7.27
CA ALA A 22 -7.54 -4.15 -6.12
C ALA A 22 -6.58 -3.86 -4.96
N LEU A 23 -5.69 -4.80 -4.61
CA LEU A 23 -4.68 -4.62 -3.56
C LEU A 23 -3.71 -3.47 -3.91
N CYS A 24 -3.25 -3.41 -5.16
CA CYS A 24 -2.47 -2.28 -5.68
C CYS A 24 -3.22 -0.96 -5.49
N SER A 25 -4.50 -0.91 -5.90
CA SER A 25 -5.35 0.27 -5.74
C SER A 25 -5.58 0.68 -4.28
N LEU A 26 -5.60 -0.27 -3.34
CA LEU A 26 -5.66 0.01 -1.90
C LEU A 26 -4.33 0.55 -1.36
N SER A 27 -3.20 0.04 -1.85
CA SER A 27 -1.85 0.56 -1.51
C SER A 27 -1.51 1.89 -2.19
N GLY A 28 -2.39 2.42 -3.04
CA GLY A 28 -2.12 3.62 -3.85
C GLY A 28 -1.07 3.44 -4.95
N ARG A 29 -0.81 2.18 -5.34
CA ARG A 29 0.13 1.83 -6.41
C ARG A 29 -0.61 1.41 -7.67
N PRO A 30 -0.06 1.68 -8.86
CA PRO A 30 -0.61 1.11 -10.09
C PRO A 30 -0.45 -0.43 -10.09
N ALA A 31 -1.39 -1.10 -10.75
CA ALA A 31 -1.27 -2.53 -10.98
C ALA A 31 -0.22 -2.81 -12.08
N PRO A 32 0.59 -3.87 -11.95
CA PRO A 32 1.48 -4.27 -13.03
C PRO A 32 0.68 -4.71 -14.27
N PRO A 33 1.25 -4.61 -15.48
CA PRO A 33 0.58 -5.04 -16.70
C PRO A 33 -0.01 -6.45 -16.61
N SER A 34 -1.16 -6.64 -17.26
CA SER A 34 -1.82 -7.95 -17.36
C SER A 34 -1.01 -8.95 -18.18
N GLY A 35 -1.26 -10.25 -17.96
CA GLY A 35 -0.57 -11.33 -18.65
C GLY A 35 0.78 -11.71 -18.00
N PRO A 36 1.64 -12.45 -18.72
CA PRO A 36 2.92 -12.93 -18.19
C PRO A 36 3.96 -11.79 -18.15
N HIS A 37 3.80 -10.85 -17.22
CA HIS A 37 4.73 -9.74 -16.99
C HIS A 37 5.66 -10.02 -15.79
N PRO A 38 6.97 -9.69 -15.84
CA PRO A 38 7.92 -9.97 -14.75
C PRO A 38 7.49 -9.35 -13.43
N ALA A 39 7.04 -8.08 -13.44
CA ALA A 39 6.52 -7.44 -12.23
C ALA A 39 5.34 -8.20 -11.62
N ARG A 40 4.40 -8.69 -12.44
CA ARG A 40 3.24 -9.45 -11.95
C ARG A 40 3.65 -10.77 -11.28
N ARG A 41 4.74 -11.40 -11.75
CA ARG A 41 5.32 -12.60 -11.10
C ARG A 41 5.90 -12.28 -9.73
N VAL A 42 6.61 -11.15 -9.59
CA VAL A 42 7.16 -10.71 -8.29
C VAL A 42 6.03 -10.45 -7.29
N TYR A 43 5.02 -9.68 -7.67
CA TYR A 43 3.82 -9.45 -6.84
C TYR A 43 3.16 -10.78 -6.45
N GLY A 44 2.99 -11.70 -7.39
CA GLY A 44 2.44 -13.02 -7.12
C GLY A 44 3.24 -13.83 -6.09
N ARG A 45 4.58 -13.80 -6.15
CA ARG A 45 5.45 -14.47 -5.16
C ARG A 45 5.29 -13.88 -3.76
N VAL A 46 5.27 -12.55 -3.67
CA VAL A 46 5.09 -11.85 -2.39
C VAL A 46 3.73 -12.16 -1.76
N LEU A 47 2.66 -12.09 -2.56
CA LEU A 47 1.32 -12.44 -2.08
C LEU A 47 1.25 -13.91 -1.66
N HIS A 48 1.87 -14.82 -2.41
CA HIS A 48 1.91 -16.24 -2.03
C HIS A 48 2.64 -16.48 -0.70
N ALA A 49 3.74 -15.76 -0.45
CA ALA A 49 4.44 -15.82 0.83
C ALA A 49 3.53 -15.35 1.98
N ALA A 50 2.83 -14.24 1.81
CA ALA A 50 1.89 -13.73 2.81
C ALA A 50 0.69 -14.66 3.04
N THR A 51 0.21 -15.37 2.01
CA THR A 51 -0.95 -16.28 2.12
C THR A 51 -0.60 -17.64 2.69
N SER A 52 0.67 -18.04 2.64
CA SER A 52 1.16 -19.28 3.25
C SER A 52 1.11 -19.26 4.79
N LEU A 53 0.92 -18.09 5.38
CA LEU A 53 0.85 -17.90 6.82
C LEU A 53 -0.58 -18.11 7.37
N PRO A 54 -0.71 -18.63 8.61
CA PRO A 54 -2.02 -18.75 9.26
C PRO A 54 -2.73 -17.39 9.41
N MET A 55 -4.07 -17.43 9.40
CA MET A 55 -4.90 -16.26 9.69
C MET A 55 -4.68 -15.77 11.12
N GLY A 56 -4.62 -14.44 11.33
CA GLY A 56 -4.41 -13.83 12.64
C GLY A 56 -2.99 -13.99 13.22
N ALA A 57 -2.06 -14.54 12.44
CA ALA A 57 -0.67 -14.72 12.87
C ALA A 57 0.17 -13.44 12.75
N LEU A 58 -0.28 -12.49 11.91
CA LEU A 58 0.35 -11.20 11.68
C LEU A 58 -0.69 -10.09 11.78
N GLN A 59 -0.30 -8.94 12.31
CA GLN A 59 -1.07 -7.71 12.24
C GLN A 59 -0.70 -6.93 10.96
N PRO A 60 -1.62 -6.11 10.43
CA PRO A 60 -1.28 -5.16 9.38
C PRO A 60 -0.16 -4.22 9.82
N GLY A 61 0.89 -4.12 9.01
CA GLY A 61 2.07 -3.30 9.27
C GLY A 61 3.25 -4.11 9.81
N ASP A 62 3.03 -5.36 10.21
CA ASP A 62 4.11 -6.21 10.73
C ASP A 62 5.17 -6.51 9.65
N VAL A 63 4.77 -6.67 8.38
CA VAL A 63 5.70 -6.99 7.28
C VAL A 63 6.53 -5.75 6.91
N SER A 64 5.91 -4.57 6.86
CA SER A 64 6.62 -3.31 6.66
C SER A 64 7.58 -3.03 7.82
N ALA A 65 7.15 -3.15 9.07
CA ALA A 65 8.03 -2.98 10.23
C ALA A 65 9.22 -3.96 10.21
N ALA A 66 8.97 -5.23 9.88
CA ALA A 66 10.04 -6.22 9.68
C ALA A 66 11.02 -5.79 8.59
N THR A 67 10.52 -5.24 7.49
CA THR A 67 11.35 -4.72 6.39
C THR A 67 12.21 -3.55 6.86
N GLU A 68 11.66 -2.60 7.62
CA GLU A 68 12.40 -1.45 8.15
C GLU A 68 13.51 -1.87 9.13
N VAL A 69 13.25 -2.86 10.00
CA VAL A 69 14.28 -3.41 10.90
C VAL A 69 15.41 -4.04 10.10
N ARG A 70 15.09 -4.80 9.05
CA ARG A 70 16.10 -5.50 8.24
C ARG A 70 16.96 -4.57 7.39
N VAL A 71 16.48 -3.37 7.08
CA VAL A 71 17.28 -2.32 6.44
C VAL A 71 17.97 -1.39 7.45
N GLY A 72 17.84 -1.66 8.75
CA GLY A 72 18.51 -0.91 9.81
C GLY A 72 17.85 0.43 10.16
N LEU A 73 16.63 0.70 9.67
CA LEU A 73 15.90 1.94 9.97
C LEU A 73 15.10 1.86 11.27
N LEU A 74 14.74 0.66 11.70
CA LEU A 74 14.14 0.42 13.00
C LEU A 74 15.02 -0.52 13.84
N ASN A 75 15.08 -0.27 15.14
CA ASN A 75 15.66 -1.18 16.10
C ASN A 75 14.57 -1.75 17.00
N ALA A 76 13.86 -2.76 16.47
CA ALA A 76 12.75 -3.40 17.15
C ALA A 76 12.85 -4.92 17.03
N HIS A 77 12.23 -5.64 17.97
CA HIS A 77 12.09 -7.08 17.86
C HIS A 77 11.09 -7.42 16.74
N VAL A 78 11.51 -8.28 15.81
CA VAL A 78 10.65 -8.71 14.69
C VAL A 78 10.13 -10.11 14.96
N PRO A 79 8.80 -10.33 14.94
CA PRO A 79 8.24 -11.68 15.01
C PRO A 79 8.76 -12.57 13.87
N PRO A 80 9.03 -13.87 14.12
CA PRO A 80 9.62 -14.76 13.10
C PRO A 80 8.83 -14.87 11.79
N LEU A 81 7.49 -14.76 11.86
CA LEU A 81 6.62 -14.85 10.69
C LEU A 81 6.71 -13.60 9.82
N SER A 82 6.76 -12.40 10.43
CA SER A 82 6.92 -11.13 9.71
C SER A 82 8.29 -11.08 9.04
N ASP A 83 9.32 -11.51 9.77
CA ASP A 83 10.69 -11.62 9.24
C ASP A 83 10.80 -12.62 8.08
N ALA A 84 10.07 -13.73 8.13
CA ALA A 84 10.05 -14.70 7.03
C ALA A 84 9.48 -14.11 5.73
N VAL A 85 8.40 -13.33 5.81
CA VAL A 85 7.81 -12.64 4.64
C VAL A 85 8.75 -11.55 4.14
N ALA A 86 9.31 -10.73 5.04
CA ALA A 86 10.29 -9.71 4.68
C ALA A 86 11.54 -10.34 4.01
N ARG A 87 11.98 -11.52 4.45
CA ARG A 87 13.04 -12.33 3.79
C ARG A 87 12.65 -12.79 2.40
N CYS A 88 11.44 -13.30 2.22
CA CYS A 88 10.95 -13.67 0.90
C CYS A 88 10.94 -12.47 -0.06
N ILE A 89 10.49 -11.31 0.40
CA ILE A 89 10.49 -10.06 -0.38
C ILE A 89 11.92 -9.68 -0.78
N GLN A 90 12.86 -9.63 0.18
CA GLN A 90 14.24 -9.27 -0.11
C GLN A 90 14.89 -10.21 -1.12
N HIS A 91 14.82 -11.53 -0.90
CA HIS A 91 15.38 -12.49 -1.86
C HIS A 91 14.75 -12.35 -3.25
N THR A 92 13.44 -12.16 -3.33
CA THR A 92 12.73 -12.00 -4.61
C THR A 92 13.22 -10.78 -5.39
N VAL A 93 13.56 -9.69 -4.70
CA VAL A 93 14.03 -8.44 -5.30
C VAL A 93 15.55 -8.46 -5.55
N ASP A 94 16.32 -9.12 -4.68
CA ASP A 94 17.78 -9.25 -4.80
C ASP A 94 18.18 -10.12 -6.00
N ASP A 95 17.38 -11.14 -6.32
CA ASP A 95 17.58 -12.00 -7.48
C ASP A 95 17.31 -11.29 -8.82
N LEU A 96 16.80 -10.05 -8.80
CA LEU A 96 16.50 -9.30 -10.02
C LEU A 96 17.79 -8.75 -10.65
N GLY A 97 17.97 -9.05 -11.94
CA GLY A 97 18.94 -8.36 -12.77
C GLY A 97 18.56 -6.88 -12.97
N PRO A 98 19.50 -6.02 -13.42
CA PRO A 98 19.27 -4.58 -13.54
C PRO A 98 18.03 -4.19 -14.37
N ALA A 99 17.77 -4.91 -15.47
CA ALA A 99 16.62 -4.65 -16.34
C ALA A 99 15.27 -5.00 -15.67
N ASP A 100 15.22 -6.08 -14.90
CA ASP A 100 14.01 -6.50 -14.18
C ASP A 100 13.76 -5.61 -12.96
N LEU A 101 14.82 -5.24 -12.24
CA LEU A 101 14.79 -4.27 -11.14
C LEU A 101 14.21 -2.94 -11.62
N TRP A 102 14.73 -2.44 -12.74
CA TRP A 102 14.21 -1.25 -13.40
C TRP A 102 12.73 -1.38 -13.76
N THR A 103 12.38 -2.48 -14.43
CA THR A 103 11.01 -2.72 -14.87
C THR A 103 10.05 -2.73 -13.70
N LEU A 104 10.43 -3.38 -12.60
CA LEU A 104 9.64 -3.43 -11.38
C LEU A 104 9.51 -2.04 -10.73
N ALA A 105 10.61 -1.29 -10.57
CA ALA A 105 10.59 0.05 -9.99
C ALA A 105 9.73 1.03 -10.81
N ARG A 106 9.76 0.93 -12.14
CA ARG A 106 8.84 1.68 -13.00
C ARG A 106 7.39 1.23 -12.81
N CYS A 107 7.13 -0.08 -12.75
CA CYS A 107 5.79 -0.64 -12.55
C CYS A 107 5.17 -0.32 -11.19
N THR A 108 5.96 0.00 -10.16
CA THR A 108 5.43 0.47 -8.87
C THR A 108 5.13 1.96 -8.85
N ALA A 109 5.39 2.68 -9.96
CA ALA A 109 5.37 4.14 -10.04
C ALA A 109 6.12 4.80 -8.88
N MET A 110 7.33 4.30 -8.63
CA MET A 110 8.19 4.77 -7.56
C MET A 110 8.39 6.29 -7.62
N THR A 111 8.21 6.95 -6.48
CA THR A 111 8.35 8.41 -6.35
C THR A 111 9.74 8.78 -5.85
N ARG A 112 10.05 10.09 -5.86
CA ARG A 112 11.27 10.59 -5.21
C ARG A 112 11.30 10.28 -3.72
N ASP A 113 10.16 10.34 -3.03
CA ASP A 113 10.08 10.01 -1.59
C ASP A 113 10.35 8.53 -1.32
N ASP A 114 9.92 7.65 -2.23
CA ASP A 114 10.26 6.23 -2.15
C ASP A 114 11.76 6.01 -2.31
N LEU A 115 12.37 6.66 -3.30
CA LEU A 115 13.81 6.57 -3.52
C LEU A 115 14.60 7.22 -2.39
N ALA A 116 14.12 8.33 -1.81
CA ALA A 116 14.77 8.98 -0.67
C ALA A 116 14.80 8.04 0.52
N TRP A 117 13.66 7.42 0.85
CA TRP A 117 13.62 6.38 1.88
C TRP A 117 14.56 5.21 1.56
N GLY A 118 14.58 4.75 0.30
CA GLY A 118 15.47 3.67 -0.15
C GLY A 118 16.94 4.03 -0.03
N ALA A 119 17.29 5.29 -0.30
CA ALA A 119 18.65 5.79 -0.22
C ALA A 119 19.10 5.87 1.24
N THR A 120 18.26 6.44 2.12
CA THR A 120 18.50 6.43 3.58
C THR A 120 18.67 5.00 4.11
N ALA A 121 17.80 4.07 3.70
CA ALA A 121 17.91 2.65 4.06
C ALA A 121 19.22 2.01 3.58
N SER A 122 19.64 2.30 2.34
CA SER A 122 20.88 1.77 1.78
C SER A 122 22.12 2.29 2.49
N LEU A 123 22.13 3.58 2.85
CA LEU A 123 23.21 4.23 3.59
C LEU A 123 23.27 3.73 5.04
N ALA A 124 22.11 3.58 5.70
CA ALA A 124 22.03 3.05 7.06
C ALA A 124 22.63 1.62 7.17
N ARG A 125 22.42 0.79 6.14
CA ARG A 125 22.96 -0.58 6.10
C ARG A 125 24.48 -0.65 5.97
N GLU A 126 25.11 0.39 5.43
CA GLU A 126 26.56 0.48 5.27
C GLU A 126 27.25 1.06 6.51
N ARG A 127 26.48 1.59 7.48
CA ARG A 127 26.99 2.24 8.69
C ARG A 127 27.14 1.29 9.87
N LEU A 128 28.10 1.62 10.74
CA LEU A 128 28.26 1.10 12.11
C LEU A 128 27.79 2.11 13.18
N GLU A 129 27.51 3.38 12.82
CA GLU A 129 27.22 4.50 13.73
C GLU A 129 25.95 5.29 13.33
N GLN A 130 25.49 6.20 14.20
CA GLN A 130 24.21 6.94 14.08
C GLN A 130 24.11 7.81 12.80
N PRO A 131 22.89 8.04 12.26
CA PRO A 131 22.67 8.85 11.06
C PRO A 131 23.02 10.33 11.29
N ASP A 132 23.70 10.95 10.33
CA ASP A 132 24.11 12.36 10.38
C ASP A 132 23.45 13.17 9.24
N SER A 133 23.41 14.50 9.36
CA SER A 133 22.82 15.41 8.35
C SER A 133 23.47 15.33 6.96
N LEU A 134 24.68 14.75 6.86
CA LEU A 134 25.34 14.46 5.58
C LEU A 134 24.68 13.31 4.82
N ASP A 135 23.99 12.39 5.51
CA ASP A 135 23.28 11.28 4.88
C ASP A 135 22.05 11.74 4.12
N ASP A 136 21.32 12.72 4.65
CA ASP A 136 20.16 13.28 3.97
C ASP A 136 20.57 13.93 2.64
N ILE A 137 21.73 14.61 2.63
CA ILE A 137 22.31 15.20 1.42
C ILE A 137 22.75 14.09 0.45
N ALA A 138 23.47 13.08 0.95
CA ALA A 138 23.91 11.95 0.11
C ALA A 138 22.74 11.17 -0.49
N ALA A 139 21.69 10.94 0.31
CA ALA A 139 20.45 10.31 -0.13
C ALA A 139 19.81 11.11 -1.25
N GLN A 140 19.68 12.43 -1.09
CA GLN A 140 19.12 13.30 -2.12
C GLN A 140 19.94 13.28 -3.41
N VAL A 141 21.27 13.31 -3.31
CA VAL A 141 22.16 13.18 -4.49
C VAL A 141 21.90 11.87 -5.22
N ILE A 142 21.80 10.74 -4.50
CA ILE A 142 21.50 9.44 -5.11
C ILE A 142 20.13 9.48 -5.81
N VAL A 143 19.10 10.05 -5.17
CA VAL A 143 17.75 10.17 -5.75
C VAL A 143 17.77 10.95 -7.06
N ASP A 144 18.49 12.08 -7.10
CA ASP A 144 18.58 12.91 -8.29
C ASP A 144 19.37 12.21 -9.40
N GLU A 145 20.47 11.53 -9.06
CA GLU A 145 21.20 10.71 -10.03
C GLU A 145 20.34 9.56 -10.59
N ILE A 146 19.53 8.91 -9.76
CA ILE A 146 18.59 7.85 -10.18
C ILE A 146 17.53 8.42 -11.14
N ALA A 147 17.04 9.62 -10.88
CA ALA A 147 16.03 10.28 -11.71
C ALA A 147 16.55 10.64 -13.11
N GLU A 148 17.82 11.06 -13.20
CA GLU A 148 18.43 11.53 -14.45
C GLU A 148 19.11 10.42 -15.26
N ARG A 149 19.67 9.41 -14.60
CA ARG A 149 20.45 8.36 -15.28
C ARG A 149 19.57 7.27 -15.85
N THR A 150 19.97 6.78 -17.03
CA THR A 150 19.39 5.57 -17.57
C THR A 150 19.72 4.35 -16.69
N PRO A 151 18.79 3.39 -16.51
CA PRO A 151 18.97 2.27 -15.59
C PRO A 151 20.17 1.37 -15.88
N CYS A 152 20.57 1.27 -17.15
CA CYS A 152 21.77 0.55 -17.57
C CYS A 152 23.09 1.19 -17.08
N ARG A 153 23.04 2.39 -16.51
CA ARG A 153 24.18 3.11 -15.93
C ARG A 153 24.12 3.20 -14.41
N TRP A 154 23.17 2.52 -13.78
CA TRP A 154 23.06 2.47 -12.33
C TRP A 154 24.27 1.75 -11.73
N GLY A 155 25.04 2.48 -10.92
CA GLY A 155 26.02 1.90 -10.01
C GLY A 155 25.35 1.16 -8.84
N ARG A 156 26.17 0.61 -7.95
CA ARG A 156 25.72 -0.17 -6.79
C ARG A 156 24.72 0.58 -5.91
N HIS A 157 25.05 1.79 -5.45
CA HIS A 157 24.17 2.58 -4.57
C HIS A 157 22.81 2.91 -5.20
N HIS A 158 22.76 3.17 -6.52
CA HIS A 158 21.50 3.39 -7.24
C HIS A 158 20.60 2.15 -7.20
N SER A 159 21.19 0.98 -7.47
CA SER A 159 20.47 -0.29 -7.47
C SER A 159 20.00 -0.66 -6.07
N ASP A 160 20.85 -0.48 -5.06
CA ASP A 160 20.53 -0.80 -3.66
C ASP A 160 19.44 0.13 -3.10
N THR A 161 19.46 1.40 -3.48
CA THR A 161 18.37 2.36 -3.21
C THR A 161 17.05 1.91 -3.81
N ALA A 162 17.04 1.55 -5.10
CA ALA A 162 15.83 1.07 -5.76
C ALA A 162 15.32 -0.26 -5.15
N ARG A 163 16.22 -1.18 -4.78
CA ARG A 163 15.86 -2.42 -4.08
C ARG A 163 15.22 -2.15 -2.74
N ALA A 164 15.82 -1.29 -1.92
CA ALA A 164 15.28 -0.93 -0.61
C ALA A 164 13.87 -0.36 -0.74
N ALA A 165 13.67 0.62 -1.63
CA ALA A 165 12.35 1.20 -1.91
C ALA A 165 11.32 0.14 -2.38
N LEU A 166 11.75 -0.85 -3.16
CA LEU A 166 10.91 -1.97 -3.58
C LEU A 166 10.57 -2.92 -2.44
N TYR A 167 11.49 -3.19 -1.51
CA TYR A 167 11.17 -4.02 -0.36
C TYR A 167 10.00 -3.41 0.43
N ARG A 168 10.07 -2.10 0.71
CA ARG A 168 8.98 -1.39 1.41
C ARG A 168 7.68 -1.43 0.64
N THR A 169 7.73 -1.11 -0.66
CA THR A 169 6.52 -1.10 -1.50
C THR A 169 5.83 -2.47 -1.56
N LEU A 170 6.60 -3.55 -1.62
CA LEU A 170 6.07 -4.91 -1.63
C LEU A 170 5.62 -5.38 -0.24
N ALA A 171 6.26 -4.89 0.83
CA ALA A 171 5.82 -5.12 2.20
C ALA A 171 4.46 -4.46 2.47
N ASP A 172 4.29 -3.20 2.05
CA ASP A 172 3.01 -2.48 2.16
C ASP A 172 1.88 -3.24 1.43
N LEU A 173 2.17 -3.82 0.26
CA LEU A 173 1.20 -4.66 -0.45
C LEU A 173 0.83 -5.92 0.34
N ALA A 174 1.83 -6.59 0.95
CA ALA A 174 1.58 -7.75 1.79
C ALA A 174 0.71 -7.37 3.00
N ASP A 175 1.00 -6.23 3.65
CA ASP A 175 0.22 -5.71 4.76
C ASP A 175 -1.21 -5.33 4.36
N VAL A 176 -1.42 -4.74 3.18
CA VAL A 176 -2.76 -4.49 2.63
C VAL A 176 -3.54 -5.80 2.43
N LEU A 177 -2.88 -6.86 1.96
CA LEU A 177 -3.53 -8.17 1.89
C LEU A 177 -3.90 -8.69 3.29
N LEU A 178 -3.00 -8.57 4.27
CA LEU A 178 -3.27 -8.97 5.66
C LEU A 178 -4.49 -8.23 6.21
N GLU A 179 -4.48 -6.90 6.13
CA GLU A 179 -5.57 -6.02 6.58
C GLU A 179 -6.91 -6.43 5.97
N VAL A 180 -6.96 -6.50 4.64
CA VAL A 180 -8.19 -6.81 3.92
C VAL A 180 -8.67 -8.21 4.25
N SER A 181 -7.78 -9.19 4.35
CA SER A 181 -8.18 -10.58 4.61
C SER A 181 -8.70 -10.82 6.03
N GLU A 182 -8.26 -10.00 7.00
CA GLU A 182 -8.64 -10.08 8.41
C GLU A 182 -9.81 -9.16 8.76
N SER A 183 -10.09 -8.17 7.91
CA SER A 183 -11.26 -7.33 8.03
C SER A 183 -12.57 -8.13 7.95
N SER A 184 -13.61 -7.60 8.59
CA SER A 184 -14.98 -8.14 8.52
C SER A 184 -15.97 -7.02 8.18
N PRO A 185 -15.83 -6.36 7.01
CA PRO A 185 -16.60 -5.17 6.66
C PRO A 185 -18.09 -5.48 6.54
N THR A 186 -18.94 -4.57 7.02
CA THR A 186 -20.38 -4.65 6.85
C THR A 186 -20.70 -4.30 5.40
N PRO A 187 -21.28 -5.22 4.61
CA PRO A 187 -21.55 -4.95 3.21
C PRO A 187 -22.63 -3.87 3.09
N LEU A 188 -22.27 -2.76 2.45
CA LEU A 188 -23.20 -1.69 2.14
C LEU A 188 -23.69 -1.82 0.69
N ALA A 189 -24.96 -1.49 0.48
CA ALA A 189 -25.58 -1.43 -0.84
C ALA A 189 -25.27 -0.07 -1.47
N TRP A 190 -24.21 -0.03 -2.28
CA TRP A 190 -23.74 1.21 -2.91
C TRP A 190 -24.53 1.51 -4.20
N SER A 191 -25.12 2.69 -4.27
CA SER A 191 -25.55 3.30 -5.53
C SER A 191 -24.40 4.16 -6.10
N THR A 192 -24.29 4.19 -7.43
CA THR A 192 -23.26 4.98 -8.12
C THR A 192 -23.96 6.10 -8.89
N ASP A 193 -23.69 7.34 -8.50
CA ASP A 193 -23.94 8.53 -9.31
C ASP A 193 -22.58 9.06 -9.81
N ASP A 194 -22.56 9.79 -10.92
CA ASP A 194 -21.41 10.03 -11.82
C ASP A 194 -20.04 10.41 -11.22
N ASN A 195 -19.91 10.75 -9.94
CA ASN A 195 -18.62 10.90 -9.23
C ASN A 195 -18.68 10.59 -7.73
N VAL A 196 -19.78 9.99 -7.26
CA VAL A 196 -20.12 9.86 -5.85
C VAL A 196 -20.80 8.52 -5.62
N ARG A 197 -20.33 7.76 -4.63
CA ARG A 197 -21.00 6.53 -4.21
C ARG A 197 -21.76 6.79 -2.93
N ARG A 198 -23.02 6.37 -2.89
CA ARG A 198 -23.91 6.56 -1.74
C ARG A 198 -24.39 5.22 -1.23
N SER A 199 -24.59 5.14 0.08
CA SER A 199 -25.29 4.04 0.71
C SER A 199 -26.01 4.54 1.95
N SER A 200 -27.04 3.82 2.38
CA SER A 200 -27.74 4.10 3.64
C SER A 200 -27.77 2.82 4.47
N THR A 201 -27.58 2.96 5.77
CA THR A 201 -27.58 1.84 6.71
C THR A 201 -28.21 2.25 8.04
N VAL A 202 -28.67 1.27 8.82
CA VAL A 202 -29.30 1.50 10.12
C VAL A 202 -28.37 1.03 11.23
N ILE A 203 -28.00 1.93 12.14
CA ILE A 203 -27.18 1.63 13.32
C ILE A 203 -27.96 2.05 14.56
N GLY A 204 -28.19 1.13 15.49
CA GLY A 204 -28.92 1.44 16.73
C GLY A 204 -30.33 2.03 16.52
N GLY A 205 -31.00 1.68 15.41
CA GLY A 205 -32.31 2.21 15.04
C GLY A 205 -32.30 3.58 14.33
N VAL A 206 -31.12 4.16 14.09
CA VAL A 206 -30.96 5.43 13.37
C VAL A 206 -30.43 5.18 11.96
N VAL A 207 -31.03 5.85 10.97
CA VAL A 207 -30.56 5.82 9.57
C VAL A 207 -29.34 6.72 9.42
N HIS A 208 -28.27 6.16 8.89
CA HIS A 208 -27.04 6.87 8.53
C HIS A 208 -26.81 6.78 7.04
N ASP A 209 -26.64 7.94 6.41
CA ASP A 209 -26.25 8.05 5.02
C ASP A 209 -24.74 8.16 4.91
N VAL A 210 -24.15 7.27 4.10
CA VAL A 210 -22.72 7.15 3.88
C VAL A 210 -22.40 7.55 2.46
N LEU A 211 -21.40 8.42 2.32
CA LEU A 211 -20.95 9.01 1.09
C LEU A 211 -19.48 8.64 0.87
N VAL A 212 -19.12 8.17 -0.32
CA VAL A 212 -17.73 8.11 -0.79
C VAL A 212 -17.61 9.07 -1.97
N GLN A 213 -16.69 10.02 -1.85
CA GLN A 213 -16.51 11.07 -2.84
C GLN A 213 -15.04 11.44 -2.99
N ASN A 214 -14.70 12.11 -4.09
CA ASN A 214 -13.43 12.79 -4.20
C ASN A 214 -13.34 13.87 -3.10
N ALA A 215 -12.23 13.86 -2.38
CA ALA A 215 -11.82 14.96 -1.52
C ALA A 215 -11.05 15.96 -2.39
N GLU A 216 -11.39 17.23 -2.27
CA GLU A 216 -10.52 18.33 -2.69
C GLU A 216 -9.33 18.39 -1.72
N ASN A 217 -8.41 17.45 -1.87
CA ASN A 217 -7.08 17.60 -1.30
C ASN A 217 -6.14 17.99 -2.44
N PRO A 218 -5.10 18.79 -2.15
CA PRO A 218 -4.04 18.96 -3.13
C PRO A 218 -3.55 17.57 -3.53
N PRO A 219 -3.32 17.32 -4.83
CA PRO A 219 -2.73 16.06 -5.26
C PRO A 219 -1.44 15.85 -4.43
N SER A 220 -1.19 14.61 -3.98
CA SER A 220 0.13 14.28 -3.46
C SER A 220 1.16 14.74 -4.50
N SER A 221 2.08 15.60 -4.09
CA SER A 221 3.08 16.26 -4.94
C SER A 221 4.10 15.28 -5.53
N ALA A 222 4.13 14.05 -5.02
CA ALA A 222 5.13 13.04 -5.38
C ALA A 222 4.80 12.41 -6.75
N GLN A 223 5.26 13.05 -7.82
CA GLN A 223 5.22 12.46 -9.16
C GLN A 223 6.15 11.23 -9.23
N PRO A 224 5.74 10.15 -9.94
CA PRO A 224 6.63 9.05 -10.23
C PRO A 224 7.89 9.56 -10.94
N VAL A 225 9.05 9.05 -10.54
CA VAL A 225 10.32 9.44 -11.16
C VAL A 225 10.36 9.07 -12.63
N TRP A 226 9.68 7.97 -12.98
CA TRP A 226 9.59 7.47 -14.34
C TRP A 226 8.16 7.33 -14.79
N HIS A 227 7.91 7.66 -16.05
CA HIS A 227 6.61 7.48 -16.65
C HIS A 227 6.18 6.01 -16.62
N HIS A 228 5.05 5.75 -15.96
CA HIS A 228 4.35 4.47 -16.02
C HIS A 228 3.45 4.44 -17.27
N PRO A 229 3.36 3.31 -18.01
CA PRO A 229 2.53 3.21 -19.21
C PRO A 229 1.02 3.38 -18.96
N SER A 230 0.58 3.22 -17.72
CA SER A 230 -0.73 3.66 -17.27
C SER A 230 -0.56 4.86 -16.35
N PRO A 231 -1.36 5.93 -16.49
CA PRO A 231 -1.31 7.00 -15.50
C PRO A 231 -1.54 6.38 -14.11
N PRO A 232 -0.82 6.83 -13.06
CA PRO A 232 -1.21 6.47 -11.70
C PRO A 232 -2.70 6.79 -11.54
N ALA A 233 -3.45 5.98 -10.79
CA ALA A 233 -4.85 6.23 -10.51
C ALA A 233 -4.97 7.70 -10.10
N ALA A 234 -5.52 8.51 -11.01
CA ALA A 234 -5.18 9.92 -11.08
C ALA A 234 -5.51 10.59 -9.75
N HIS A 235 -4.48 11.00 -8.99
CA HIS A 235 -4.40 12.12 -8.05
C HIS A 235 -5.69 12.56 -7.32
N THR A 236 -6.60 11.63 -7.07
CA THR A 236 -7.90 11.84 -6.47
C THR A 236 -7.79 11.26 -5.09
N ALA A 237 -7.63 12.13 -4.11
CA ALA A 237 -7.84 11.72 -2.74
C ALA A 237 -9.32 11.38 -2.61
N TRP A 238 -9.62 10.18 -2.13
CA TRP A 238 -10.99 9.79 -1.81
C TRP A 238 -11.23 9.99 -0.32
N GLN A 239 -12.47 10.23 0.05
CA GLN A 239 -12.89 10.24 1.44
C GLN A 239 -14.23 9.57 1.54
N TRP A 240 -14.52 9.05 2.72
CA TRP A 240 -15.88 8.68 3.08
C TRP A 240 -16.39 9.56 4.21
N ARG A 241 -17.69 9.83 4.22
CA ARG A 241 -18.36 10.64 5.24
C ARG A 241 -19.75 10.08 5.56
N ILE A 242 -20.18 10.22 6.80
CA ILE A 242 -21.56 10.06 7.23
C ILE A 242 -22.22 11.44 7.16
N THR A 243 -23.24 11.59 6.31
CA THR A 243 -23.88 12.89 6.04
C THR A 243 -25.02 13.19 7.00
N ASN A 244 -25.61 12.16 7.63
CA ASN A 244 -26.70 12.30 8.59
C ASN A 244 -26.39 11.55 9.91
N GLY A 245 -26.55 12.25 11.03
CA GLY A 245 -26.34 11.74 12.39
C GLY A 245 -27.35 12.34 13.38
N PRO A 246 -27.38 11.89 14.66
CA PRO A 246 -28.29 12.42 15.66
C PRO A 246 -28.17 13.95 15.71
N THR A 247 -29.30 14.63 15.64
CA THR A 247 -29.42 16.08 15.40
C THR A 247 -28.41 16.89 16.21
N GLY A 248 -27.39 17.42 15.54
CA GLY A 248 -26.48 18.42 16.11
C GLY A 248 -24.98 18.09 16.20
N ARG A 249 -24.45 17.05 15.54
CA ARG A 249 -22.99 16.76 15.52
C ARG A 249 -22.37 16.77 14.12
N ALA A 250 -21.09 17.17 14.10
CA ALA A 250 -20.25 17.36 12.93
C ALA A 250 -20.29 16.16 11.96
N SER A 251 -20.10 16.43 10.65
CA SER A 251 -19.91 15.37 9.66
C SER A 251 -18.75 14.46 10.06
N HIS A 252 -19.01 13.18 10.30
CA HIS A 252 -17.98 12.19 10.59
C HIS A 252 -17.45 11.62 9.29
N GLY A 253 -16.13 11.55 9.11
CA GLY A 253 -15.55 10.99 7.92
C GLY A 253 -14.06 10.74 8.06
N CYS A 254 -13.52 10.00 7.12
CA CYS A 254 -12.11 9.68 7.07
C CYS A 254 -11.60 9.82 5.63
N GLY A 255 -10.32 10.15 5.52
CA GLY A 255 -9.58 10.37 4.29
C GLY A 255 -8.31 11.16 4.61
N PRO A 256 -7.40 11.32 3.63
CA PRO A 256 -7.50 10.83 2.26
C PRO A 256 -7.28 9.32 2.11
N PHE A 257 -7.95 8.71 1.13
CA PHE A 257 -7.73 7.35 0.64
C PHE A 257 -7.20 7.39 -0.80
N PRO A 258 -6.37 6.43 -1.21
CA PRO A 258 -5.78 6.42 -2.55
C PRO A 258 -6.74 6.01 -3.67
N SER A 259 -7.91 5.47 -3.34
CA SER A 259 -8.90 5.05 -4.34
C SER A 259 -10.31 5.03 -3.77
N ALA A 260 -11.31 5.09 -4.67
CA ALA A 260 -12.71 4.89 -4.31
C ALA A 260 -12.95 3.52 -3.66
N LEU A 261 -12.17 2.51 -4.07
CA LEU A 261 -12.26 1.17 -3.50
C LEU A 261 -11.77 1.15 -2.05
N ALA A 262 -10.63 1.79 -1.76
CA ALA A 262 -10.10 1.93 -0.42
C ALA A 262 -11.04 2.74 0.49
N ALA A 263 -11.54 3.89 0.03
CA ALA A 263 -12.50 4.69 0.77
C ALA A 263 -13.80 3.91 1.08
N ARG A 264 -14.30 3.14 0.11
CA ARG A 264 -15.45 2.25 0.30
C ARG A 264 -15.18 1.19 1.36
N HIS A 265 -14.04 0.50 1.25
CA HIS A 265 -13.66 -0.54 2.20
C HIS A 265 -13.52 0.04 3.63
N GLY A 266 -12.83 1.17 3.77
CA GLY A 266 -12.69 1.89 5.04
C GLY A 266 -14.03 2.32 5.63
N ALA A 267 -14.96 2.79 4.81
CA ALA A 267 -16.31 3.13 5.25
C ALA A 267 -17.04 1.90 5.83
N GLU A 268 -16.96 0.76 5.15
CA GLU A 268 -17.62 -0.47 5.59
C GLU A 268 -17.03 -1.02 6.88
N CYS A 269 -15.70 -0.99 7.03
CA CYS A 269 -15.01 -1.32 8.28
C CYS A 269 -15.42 -0.38 9.42
N ALA A 270 -15.52 0.93 9.15
CA ALA A 270 -15.94 1.91 10.16
C ALA A 270 -17.39 1.68 10.60
N ILE A 271 -18.30 1.37 9.67
CA ILE A 271 -19.70 1.04 9.98
C ILE A 271 -19.79 -0.24 10.82
N THR A 272 -18.97 -1.25 10.54
CA THR A 272 -18.87 -2.44 11.41
C THR A 272 -18.46 -2.07 12.82
N ALA A 273 -17.42 -1.24 12.96
CA ALA A 273 -16.93 -0.81 14.27
C ALA A 273 -17.97 0.02 15.05
N LEU A 274 -18.70 0.90 14.37
CA LEU A 274 -19.80 1.70 14.94
C LEU A 274 -20.95 0.80 15.41
N ALA A 275 -21.39 -0.14 14.57
CA ALA A 275 -22.45 -1.10 14.92
C ALA A 275 -22.07 -2.01 16.10
N ALA A 276 -20.79 -2.32 16.24
CA ALA A 276 -20.25 -3.07 17.38
C ALA A 276 -20.00 -2.22 18.64
N GLY A 277 -20.26 -0.91 18.62
CA GLY A 277 -20.02 0.00 19.73
C GLY A 277 -18.54 0.23 20.06
N LYS A 278 -17.62 -0.12 19.14
CA LYS A 278 -16.16 0.02 19.33
C LYS A 278 -15.67 1.44 19.09
N CYS A 279 -16.43 2.25 18.37
CA CYS A 279 -16.19 3.67 18.17
C CYS A 279 -17.49 4.47 18.29
N ARG A 280 -17.38 5.78 18.47
CA ARG A 280 -18.51 6.70 18.62
C ARG A 280 -18.50 7.74 17.49
N LEU A 281 -19.69 8.22 17.15
CA LEU A 281 -19.91 9.46 16.39
C LEU A 281 -19.72 10.65 17.35
#